data_AF-A0AAU3KPR7-F1
#
_entry.id   AF-A0AAU3KPR7-F1
#
_cell.length_a   1.000
_cell.length_b   1.000
_cell.length_c   1.000
_cell.angle_alpha   90.00
_cell.angle_beta   90.00
_cell.angle_gamma   90.00
#
_symmetry.space_group_name_H-M   'P 1'
#
loop_
_entity.id
_entity.type
_entity.pdbx_description
1 polymer ?
#
loop_
_entity_poly.entity_id
_entity_poly.type
_entity_poly.pdbx_seq_one_letter_code
_entity_poly.pdbx_strand_id
1 'polypeptide(L)'
;MTTTYDQAFETIISHFRPKWSHGTFYIDDQEIVETDELYVFKVGAREWLVDGDLSFAIAGGIPVVYKDSGQLGSLPSVTVATNPNVRMRPNPNPVFAAADSE
;
A
#
# COMPACT_ATOMS: atom_id res chain seq x y z
N MET A 1 21.21 -2.75 -5.16
CA MET A 1 20.37 -1.65 -5.68
C MET A 1 19.14 -1.63 -4.81
N THR A 2 18.72 -0.46 -4.33
CA THR A 2 17.53 -0.34 -3.49
C THR A 2 16.32 -0.10 -4.38
N THR A 3 15.25 -0.88 -4.22
CA THR A 3 13.98 -0.72 -4.92
C THR A 3 13.40 0.65 -4.65
N THR A 4 12.98 1.35 -5.72
CA THR A 4 12.30 2.64 -5.60
C THR A 4 10.83 2.44 -5.23
N TYR A 5 10.18 3.50 -4.74
CA TYR A 5 8.75 3.44 -4.45
C TYR A 5 7.93 3.05 -5.70
N ASP A 6 8.24 3.63 -6.86
CA ASP A 6 7.53 3.33 -8.12
C ASP A 6 7.67 1.86 -8.53
N GLN A 7 8.86 1.26 -8.36
CA GLN A 7 9.07 -0.16 -8.61
C GLN A 7 8.29 -1.05 -7.64
N ALA A 8 8.25 -0.65 -6.37
CA ALA A 8 7.46 -1.34 -5.36
C ALA A 8 5.95 -1.23 -5.63
N PHE A 9 5.49 -0.06 -6.05
CA PHE A 9 4.11 0.20 -6.43
C PHE A 9 3.68 -0.64 -7.64
N GLU A 10 4.51 -0.71 -8.69
CA GLU A 10 4.26 -1.59 -9.84
C GLU A 10 4.20 -3.08 -9.46
N THR A 11 5.01 -3.49 -8.47
CA THR A 11 4.97 -4.86 -7.93
C THR A 11 3.61 -5.14 -7.27
N ILE A 12 3.08 -4.19 -6.51
CA ILE A 12 1.75 -4.29 -5.88
C ILE A 12 0.65 -4.35 -6.94
N ILE A 13 0.65 -3.44 -7.91
CA ILE A 13 -0.34 -3.42 -8.99
C ILE A 13 -0.32 -4.75 -9.75
N SER A 14 0.86 -5.19 -10.18
CA SER A 14 1.02 -6.42 -10.98
C SER A 14 0.58 -7.67 -10.21
N HIS A 15 0.73 -7.69 -8.88
CA HIS A 15 0.33 -8.83 -8.07
C HIS A 15 -1.17 -8.86 -7.78
N PHE A 16 -1.74 -7.74 -7.35
CA PHE A 16 -3.10 -7.70 -6.78
C PHE A 16 -4.16 -7.38 -7.83
N ARG A 17 -3.93 -6.40 -8.72
CA ARG A 17 -4.93 -5.94 -9.69
C ARG A 17 -5.49 -7.06 -10.57
N PRO A 18 -4.68 -8.00 -11.10
CA PRO A 18 -5.21 -9.09 -11.95
C PRO A 18 -6.06 -10.13 -11.20
N LYS A 19 -5.91 -10.22 -9.88
CA LYS A 19 -6.62 -11.18 -9.02
C LYS A 19 -7.80 -10.53 -8.29
N TRP A 20 -7.96 -9.23 -8.43
CA TRP A 20 -8.97 -8.46 -7.72
C TRP A 20 -10.36 -8.78 -8.27
N SER A 21 -11.28 -9.12 -7.37
CA SER A 21 -12.62 -9.61 -7.72
C SER A 21 -13.75 -8.96 -6.94
N HIS A 22 -13.43 -8.13 -5.94
CA HIS A 22 -14.42 -7.57 -5.01
C HIS A 22 -14.27 -6.04 -4.95
N GLY A 23 -15.22 -5.30 -5.54
CA GLY A 23 -15.18 -3.83 -5.59
C GLY A 23 -14.11 -3.27 -6.55
N THR A 24 -13.94 -1.95 -6.52
CA THR A 24 -12.97 -1.25 -7.39
C THR A 24 -11.58 -1.35 -6.81
N PHE A 25 -10.63 -2.00 -7.50
CA PHE A 25 -9.25 -2.07 -7.05
C PHE A 25 -8.67 -0.67 -6.77
N TYR A 26 -8.14 -0.48 -5.57
CA TYR A 26 -7.61 0.79 -5.10
C TYR A 26 -6.36 0.57 -4.24
N ILE A 27 -5.42 1.51 -4.35
CA ILE A 27 -4.28 1.64 -3.44
C ILE A 27 -4.36 3.05 -2.87
N ASP A 28 -4.44 3.18 -1.55
CA ASP A 28 -4.27 4.49 -0.91
C ASP A 28 -2.79 4.86 -0.95
N ASP A 29 -2.44 5.65 -1.97
CA ASP A 29 -1.08 6.09 -2.30
C ASP A 29 -0.87 7.59 -2.12
N GLN A 30 -1.73 8.25 -1.32
CA GLN A 30 -1.56 9.66 -0.96
C GLN A 30 -0.29 9.89 -0.14
N GLU A 31 0.05 8.90 0.68
CA GLU A 31 1.22 8.92 1.55
C GLU A 31 2.07 7.67 1.30
N ILE A 32 3.37 7.88 1.27
CA ILE A 32 4.36 6.80 1.26
C ILE A 32 4.63 6.44 2.72
N VAL A 33 4.21 5.23 3.10
CA VAL A 33 4.51 4.63 4.40
C VAL A 33 5.67 3.67 4.21
N GLU A 34 6.77 3.88 4.92
CA GLU A 34 8.00 3.12 4.73
C GLU A 34 8.82 2.98 6.02
N THR A 35 9.69 1.99 6.06
CA THR A 35 10.81 1.91 7.01
C THR A 35 12.13 1.98 6.24
N ASP A 36 13.27 1.81 6.92
CA ASP A 36 14.55 1.66 6.22
C ASP A 36 14.60 0.39 5.35
N GLU A 37 13.76 -0.60 5.60
CA GLU A 37 13.79 -1.92 4.95
C GLU A 37 12.67 -2.17 3.94
N LEU A 38 11.51 -1.52 4.10
CA LEU A 38 10.32 -1.85 3.30
C LEU A 38 9.41 -0.65 3.01
N TYR A 39 8.61 -0.77 1.97
CA TYR A 39 7.44 0.07 1.71
C TYR A 39 6.17 -0.68 2.14
N VAL A 40 5.20 0.04 2.68
CA VAL A 40 3.92 -0.48 3.16
C VAL A 40 2.81 0.05 2.26
N PHE A 41 1.90 -0.82 1.83
CA PHE A 41 0.81 -0.45 0.93
C PHE A 41 -0.56 -0.77 1.52
N LYS A 42 -1.47 0.21 1.43
CA LYS A 42 -2.88 0.05 1.75
C LYS A 42 -3.63 -0.35 0.47
N VAL A 43 -3.86 -1.64 0.28
CA VAL A 43 -4.54 -2.17 -0.91
C VAL A 43 -5.93 -2.63 -0.51
N GLY A 44 -6.94 -2.28 -1.30
CA GLY A 44 -8.33 -2.58 -0.97
C GLY A 44 -9.31 -2.23 -2.08
N ALA A 45 -10.59 -2.37 -1.79
CA ALA A 45 -11.63 -1.82 -2.64
C ALA A 45 -11.77 -0.33 -2.33
N ARG A 46 -11.92 0.52 -3.35
CA ARG A 46 -12.09 1.97 -3.19
C ARG A 46 -13.24 2.28 -2.26
N GLU A 47 -14.34 1.55 -2.42
CA GLU A 47 -15.58 1.70 -1.64
C GLU A 47 -15.39 1.40 -0.15
N TRP A 48 -14.31 0.70 0.23
CA TRP A 48 -14.00 0.39 1.64
C TRP A 48 -12.90 1.30 2.19
N LEU A 49 -11.94 1.67 1.35
CA LEU A 49 -10.83 2.52 1.76
C LEU A 49 -11.19 4.01 1.80
N VAL A 50 -12.05 4.49 0.89
CA VAL A 50 -12.47 5.90 0.81
C VAL A 50 -13.56 6.23 1.84
N ASP A 51 -14.43 5.27 2.19
CA ASP A 51 -15.52 5.46 3.17
C ASP A 51 -15.07 5.21 4.64
N GLY A 52 -13.76 5.04 4.87
CA GLY A 52 -13.18 4.94 6.21
C GLY A 52 -13.42 3.62 6.95
N ASP A 53 -13.90 2.58 6.25
CA ASP A 53 -14.08 1.26 6.83
C ASP A 53 -12.78 0.45 6.79
N LEU A 54 -11.88 0.79 7.72
CA LEU A 54 -10.60 0.09 7.96
C LEU A 54 -10.77 -1.41 8.26
N SER A 55 -12.00 -1.89 8.48
CA SER A 55 -12.30 -3.30 8.77
C SER A 55 -12.01 -4.23 7.58
N PHE A 56 -11.91 -3.69 6.36
CA PHE A 56 -11.65 -4.48 5.15
C PHE A 56 -10.19 -4.48 4.67
N ALA A 57 -9.27 -3.92 5.45
CA ALA A 57 -7.83 -3.99 5.19
C ALA A 57 -7.31 -5.43 5.32
N ILE A 58 -7.57 -6.22 4.28
CA ILE A 58 -7.07 -7.56 3.95
C ILE A 58 -6.99 -8.50 5.18
N ALA A 59 -7.94 -9.44 5.26
CA ALA A 59 -7.99 -10.54 6.23
C ALA A 59 -6.79 -11.53 6.20
N GLY A 60 -5.62 -11.10 5.75
CA GLY A 60 -4.37 -11.86 5.65
C GLY A 60 -3.08 -11.05 5.83
N GLY A 61 -3.17 -9.75 6.17
CA GLY A 61 -2.01 -8.89 6.47
C GLY A 61 -1.80 -7.75 5.46
N ILE A 62 -0.99 -6.78 5.90
CA ILE A 62 -0.65 -5.57 5.15
C ILE A 62 0.44 -5.91 4.12
N PRO A 63 0.17 -5.68 2.82
CA PRO A 63 1.17 -5.85 1.79
C PRO A 63 2.39 -4.95 2.01
N VAL A 64 3.57 -5.52 1.91
CA VAL A 64 4.84 -4.80 1.99
C VAL A 64 5.75 -5.17 0.84
N VAL A 65 6.63 -4.27 0.42
CA VAL A 65 7.69 -4.57 -0.54
C VAL A 65 9.04 -4.30 0.11
N TYR A 66 9.90 -5.31 0.13
CA TYR A 66 11.25 -5.19 0.68
C TYR A 66 12.15 -4.41 -0.28
N LYS A 67 12.85 -3.39 0.24
CA LYS A 67 13.65 -2.46 -0.54
C LYS A 67 14.94 -3.07 -1.08
N ASP A 68 15.45 -4.12 -0.46
CA ASP A 68 16.70 -4.78 -0.86
C ASP A 68 16.53 -5.67 -2.10
N SER A 69 15.34 -6.25 -2.26
CA SER A 69 15.04 -7.34 -3.19
C SER A 69 13.86 -7.04 -4.11
N GLY A 70 13.04 -6.05 -3.78
CA GLY A 70 11.78 -5.75 -4.47
C GLY A 70 10.72 -6.83 -4.27
N GLN A 71 10.92 -7.77 -3.35
CA GLN A 71 9.99 -8.86 -3.13
C GLN A 71 8.75 -8.41 -2.37
N LEU A 72 7.60 -8.92 -2.79
CA LEU A 72 6.33 -8.75 -2.09
C LEU A 72 6.31 -9.65 -0.84
N GLY A 73 5.94 -9.07 0.29
CA GLY A 73 5.62 -9.75 1.54
C GLY A 73 4.26 -9.33 2.09
N SER A 74 3.89 -9.92 3.22
CA SER A 74 2.72 -9.53 4.02
C SER A 74 3.12 -9.52 5.49
N LEU A 75 2.78 -8.44 6.20
CA LEU A 75 3.00 -8.32 7.65
C LEU A 75 1.68 -8.11 8.40
N PRO A 76 1.57 -8.56 9.66
CA PRO A 76 0.42 -8.21 10.49
C PRO A 76 0.29 -6.69 10.64
N SER A 77 -0.94 -6.18 10.63
CA SER A 77 -1.21 -4.75 10.78
C SER A 77 -0.66 -4.19 12.09
N VAL A 78 -0.75 -4.95 13.19
CA VAL A 78 -0.17 -4.59 14.48
C VAL A 78 1.34 -4.41 14.38
N THR A 79 2.04 -5.32 13.69
CA THR A 79 3.49 -5.24 13.50
C THR A 79 3.90 -3.96 12.78
N VAL A 80 3.15 -3.56 11.75
CA VAL A 80 3.38 -2.30 11.04
C VAL A 80 3.07 -1.11 11.94
N ALA A 81 1.92 -1.11 12.62
CA ALA A 81 1.45 0.00 13.44
C ALA A 81 2.35 0.27 14.67
N THR A 82 2.99 -0.77 15.24
CA THR A 82 3.87 -0.63 16.40
C THR A 82 5.34 -0.48 16.03
N ASN A 83 5.70 -0.46 14.74
CA ASN A 83 7.09 -0.36 14.33
C ASN A 83 7.60 1.10 14.49
N PRO A 84 8.61 1.34 15.36
CA PRO A 84 9.08 2.70 15.66
C PRO A 84 9.83 3.36 14.50
N ASN A 85 10.26 2.59 13.50
CA ASN A 85 11.00 3.09 12.33
C ASN A 85 10.08 3.44 11.16
N VAL A 86 8.75 3.33 11.32
CA VAL A 86 7.81 3.74 10.30
C VAL A 86 7.87 5.26 10.12
N ARG A 87 8.08 5.65 8.88
CA ARG A 87 8.05 7.03 8.40
C ARG A 87 6.92 7.14 7.41
N MET A 88 6.25 8.29 7.45
CA MET A 88 5.19 8.65 6.55
C MET A 88 5.55 9.98 5.90
N ARG A 89 5.44 10.05 4.58
CA ARG A 89 5.66 11.29 3.83
C ARG A 89 4.66 11.39 2.68
N PRO A 90 4.32 12.59 2.21
CA PRO A 90 3.48 12.75 1.03
C PRO A 90 4.07 12.03 -0.18
N ASN A 91 3.22 11.35 -0.95
CA ASN A 91 3.60 10.86 -2.27
C ASN A 91 3.64 12.04 -3.25
N PRO A 92 4.77 12.34 -3.89
CA PRO A 92 4.84 13.44 -4.86
C PRO A 92 4.03 13.17 -6.13
N ASN A 93 3.72 11.90 -6.43
CA ASN A 93 3.00 11.49 -7.65
C ASN A 93 1.95 10.41 -7.31
N PRO A 94 0.83 10.78 -6.66
CA PRO A 94 -0.25 9.83 -6.42
C PRO A 94 -0.93 9.43 -7.74
N VAL A 95 -1.06 8.13 -7.96
CA VAL A 95 -1.68 7.52 -9.14
C VAL A 95 -3.17 7.30 -8.90
N PHE A 96 -3.57 6.98 -7.67
CA PHE A 96 -4.95 6.73 -7.29
C PHE A 96 -5.57 7.90 -6.52
N ALA A 97 -5.04 9.12 -6.70
CA ALA A 97 -5.60 10.32 -6.12
C ALA A 97 -7.11 10.31 -6.23
N ALA A 98 -7.77 10.44 -5.07
CA ALA A 98 -9.21 10.60 -5.01
C ALA A 98 -9.56 11.76 -5.94
N ALA A 99 -10.24 11.44 -7.05
CA ALA A 99 -10.88 12.43 -7.87
C ALA A 99 -11.97 13.07 -7.02
N ASP A 100 -11.62 14.10 -6.26
CA ASP A 100 -12.52 15.07 -5.65
C ASP A 100 -11.72 16.34 -5.32
N SER A 101 -11.50 17.15 -6.35
CA SER A 101 -11.56 18.60 -6.23
C SER A 101 -12.11 19.12 -7.55
N GLU A 102 -13.42 19.37 -7.52
CA GLU A 102 -14.32 20.02 -8.50
C GLU A 102 -15.02 19.16 -9.56
#